data_AF-A0AAJ1JD67-F1
#
_entry.id   AF-A0AAJ1JD67-F1
#
_cell.length_a   1.000
_cell.length_b   1.000
_cell.length_c   1.000
_cell.angle_alpha   90.00
_cell.angle_beta   90.00
_cell.angle_gamma   90.00
#
_symmetry.space_group_name_H-M   'P 1'
#
loop_
_entity.id
_entity.type
_entity.pdbx_description
1 polymer ?
#
loop_
_entity_poly.entity_id
_entity_poly.type
_entity_poly.pdbx_seq_one_letter_code
_entity_poly.pdbx_strand_id
1 'polypeptide(L)'
;MSFRLRYLALLPLLVATACQQPANTNTKAIPDAQVQPIIVNNSWIEISRSALDFNIKKVQALLGDKSSLCAVLKGDAYGHDLTLVTPLMIENNVQCIGLTNNQEFKQVRELGFKGRLMRVRNATEQEMAQATAYDVEELIGNLDMAQRLNDIGKKQNKVIPIHLALNSAGMSRNGLEVSHAQGLNDAKMIAQLPQLKVVGIMSHYPEEDEAQIRKDLAKFKKQSQQVLDVTGLKREDVILHVANTYATITVPESWLDMVRVGGIFYGDTVATKDYKRVMTLKSNIASVNHYPKGNTVGYDRTYTLKRDSVLANIPVGYADGYRRVFSNAGHVLINGQTVPVLGKTSMNTVMVDVTDLKQVQPGDEVVFFGKQGNSEITAEEVEDISGALFTEMSILWGATNKRILVD
;
A
#
# COMPACT_ATOMS: atom_id res chain seq x y z
N MET A 1 33.85 75.62 47.91
CA MET A 1 35.12 76.34 47.64
C MET A 1 36.12 75.94 48.73
N SER A 2 37.30 75.39 48.49
CA SER A 2 38.01 75.07 47.25
C SER A 2 38.96 73.88 47.49
N PHE A 3 38.86 72.91 46.58
CA PHE A 3 39.74 71.83 46.15
C PHE A 3 40.91 71.31 47.03
N ARG A 4 40.84 70.00 47.33
CA ARG A 4 41.91 69.20 47.94
C ARG A 4 42.70 68.42 46.88
N LEU A 5 44.02 68.60 46.93
CA LEU A 5 45.08 67.73 46.41
C LEU A 5 44.94 66.29 46.93
N ARG A 6 45.19 65.29 46.07
CA ARG A 6 45.46 63.91 46.49
C ARG A 6 46.86 63.52 46.06
N TYR A 7 47.71 63.28 47.06
CA TYR A 7 49.03 62.67 46.91
C TYR A 7 49.01 61.20 47.36
N LEU A 8 49.92 60.46 46.72
CA LEU A 8 50.32 59.07 46.91
C LEU A 8 50.38 58.59 48.37
N ALA A 9 50.09 57.31 48.56
CA ALA A 9 50.80 56.48 49.53
C ALA A 9 50.89 55.03 49.02
N LEU A 10 52.14 54.59 48.82
CA LEU A 10 52.56 53.18 48.74
C LEU A 10 52.41 52.52 50.11
N LEU A 11 51.91 51.28 50.19
CA LEU A 11 52.34 50.32 51.21
C LEU A 11 52.01 48.86 50.78
N PRO A 12 52.75 47.87 51.31
CA PRO A 12 52.98 46.54 50.72
C PRO A 12 52.16 45.41 51.36
N LEU A 13 52.31 44.23 50.74
CA LEU A 13 52.06 42.84 51.17
C LEU A 13 51.56 42.58 52.62
N LEU A 14 50.54 41.73 52.78
CA LEU A 14 50.70 40.29 53.09
C LEU A 14 49.34 39.56 53.28
N VAL A 15 49.26 38.44 52.55
CA VAL A 15 48.48 37.18 52.70
C VAL A 15 47.42 37.05 53.80
N ALA A 16 46.19 36.70 53.40
CA ALA A 16 45.34 35.74 54.12
C ALA A 16 44.31 35.10 53.16
N THR A 17 44.30 33.77 53.15
CA THR A 17 43.40 32.86 52.44
C THR A 17 41.93 33.05 52.81
N ALA A 18 41.05 33.10 51.81
CA ALA A 18 39.61 32.87 51.97
C ALA A 18 39.13 31.84 50.95
N CYS A 19 38.65 30.71 51.45
CA CYS A 19 37.92 29.70 50.69
C CYS A 19 36.68 30.32 50.04
N GLN A 20 36.55 30.21 48.72
CA GLN A 20 35.29 30.41 48.00
C GLN A 20 34.97 29.12 47.24
N GLN A 21 33.81 28.55 47.54
CA GLN A 21 33.25 27.39 46.86
C GLN A 21 32.99 27.73 45.38
N PRO A 22 33.42 26.91 44.42
CA PRO A 22 32.95 27.04 43.04
C PRO A 22 31.54 26.45 42.92
N ALA A 23 30.62 27.24 42.40
CA ALA A 23 29.28 26.82 42.03
C ALA A 23 29.34 25.71 40.97
N ASN A 24 28.74 24.55 41.27
CA ASN A 24 28.55 23.47 40.32
C ASN A 24 27.52 23.89 39.26
N THR A 25 27.97 24.39 38.12
CA THR A 25 27.16 24.43 36.90
C THR A 25 27.22 23.05 36.24
N ASN A 26 26.25 22.20 36.58
CA ASN A 26 25.99 20.95 35.86
C ASN A 26 25.42 21.29 34.46
N THR A 27 26.29 21.67 33.52
CA THR A 27 25.97 21.59 32.09
C THR A 27 26.00 20.13 31.68
N LYS A 28 24.84 19.46 31.74
CA LYS A 28 24.64 18.20 31.04
C LYS A 28 24.94 18.46 29.57
N ALA A 29 26.03 17.89 29.07
CA ALA A 29 26.30 17.81 27.64
C ALA A 29 25.09 17.12 26.99
N ILE A 30 24.42 17.84 26.08
CA ILE A 30 23.45 17.25 25.18
C ILE A 30 24.26 16.27 24.31
N PRO A 31 23.88 14.98 24.22
CA PRO A 31 24.58 14.07 23.33
C PRO A 31 24.43 14.61 21.91
N ASP A 32 25.54 14.82 21.21
CA ASP A 32 25.55 15.13 19.79
C ASP A 32 24.63 14.13 19.09
N ALA A 33 23.60 14.65 18.42
CA ALA A 33 22.71 13.85 17.60
C ALA A 33 23.56 13.21 16.51
N GLN A 34 23.91 11.93 16.69
CA GLN A 34 24.60 11.15 15.69
C GLN A 34 23.67 11.03 14.48
N VAL A 35 23.92 11.84 13.45
CA VAL A 35 23.30 11.70 12.14
C VAL A 35 23.72 10.33 11.60
N GLN A 36 22.83 9.34 11.65
CA GLN A 36 23.11 8.06 11.02
C GLN A 36 23.24 8.28 9.51
N PRO A 37 24.30 7.77 8.87
CA PRO A 37 24.47 7.93 7.44
C PRO A 37 23.32 7.25 6.69
N ILE A 38 22.81 7.91 5.66
CA ILE A 38 21.75 7.36 4.81
C ILE A 38 22.27 6.07 4.17
N ILE A 39 21.59 4.95 4.43
CA ILE A 39 21.90 3.68 3.77
C ILE A 39 21.51 3.80 2.29
N VAL A 40 22.49 3.58 1.40
CA VAL A 40 22.28 3.61 -0.05
C VAL A 40 21.60 2.32 -0.48
N ASN A 41 20.53 2.43 -1.28
CA ASN A 41 19.77 1.28 -1.78
C ASN A 41 20.35 0.79 -3.13
N ASN A 42 20.31 -0.51 -3.38
CA ASN A 42 20.62 -1.08 -4.70
C ASN A 42 19.51 -0.82 -5.71
N SER A 43 18.25 -0.84 -5.24
CA SER A 43 17.06 -0.48 -6.00
C SER A 43 16.02 0.15 -5.08
N TRP A 44 15.12 0.92 -5.68
CA TRP A 44 14.06 1.58 -4.95
C TRP A 44 12.83 1.75 -5.83
N ILE A 45 11.73 2.09 -5.16
CA ILE A 45 10.48 2.44 -5.79
C ILE A 45 10.18 3.90 -5.48
N GLU A 46 9.98 4.70 -6.51
CA GLU A 46 9.41 6.03 -6.37
C GLU A 46 7.88 5.92 -6.34
N ILE A 47 7.27 6.62 -5.38
CA ILE A 47 5.82 6.73 -5.18
C ILE A 47 5.46 8.20 -5.38
N SER A 48 4.81 8.53 -6.49
CA SER A 48 4.43 9.91 -6.79
C SER A 48 3.25 10.37 -5.94
N ARG A 49 3.51 11.28 -5.00
CA ARG A 49 2.50 11.90 -4.13
C ARG A 49 1.45 12.63 -4.96
N SER A 50 1.89 13.40 -5.96
CA SER A 50 1.00 14.20 -6.82
C SER A 50 0.06 13.32 -7.67
N ALA A 51 0.53 12.17 -8.16
CA ALA A 51 -0.30 11.22 -8.89
C ALA A 51 -1.36 10.58 -7.99
N LEU A 52 -0.97 10.19 -6.77
CA LEU A 52 -1.87 9.62 -5.78
C LEU A 52 -2.95 10.63 -5.34
N ASP A 53 -2.57 11.86 -5.01
CA ASP A 53 -3.49 12.94 -4.65
C ASP A 53 -4.48 13.25 -5.80
N PHE A 54 -3.99 13.31 -7.04
CA PHE A 54 -4.83 13.46 -8.22
C PHE A 54 -5.86 12.34 -8.34
N ASN A 55 -5.44 11.07 -8.17
CA ASN A 55 -6.34 9.93 -8.26
C ASN A 55 -7.40 9.94 -7.15
N ILE A 56 -7.00 10.25 -5.91
CA ILE A 56 -7.94 10.36 -4.77
C ILE A 56 -9.02 11.41 -5.07
N LYS A 57 -8.61 12.62 -5.45
CA LYS A 57 -9.53 13.73 -5.79
C LYS A 57 -10.42 13.40 -6.98
N LYS A 58 -9.89 12.69 -7.99
CA LYS A 58 -10.67 12.26 -9.15
C LYS A 58 -11.78 11.28 -8.76
N VAL A 59 -11.52 10.33 -7.86
CA VAL A 59 -12.57 9.43 -7.33
C VAL A 59 -13.59 10.21 -6.49
N GLN A 60 -13.15 11.11 -5.62
CA GLN A 60 -14.07 11.92 -4.82
C GLN A 60 -14.99 12.77 -5.71
N ALA A 61 -14.44 13.39 -6.76
CA ALA A 61 -15.22 14.14 -7.75
C ALA A 61 -16.21 13.26 -8.54
N LEU A 62 -15.83 12.01 -8.86
CA LEU A 62 -16.71 11.05 -9.52
C LEU A 62 -17.94 10.71 -8.64
N LEU A 63 -17.73 10.48 -7.35
CA LEU A 63 -18.78 10.10 -6.41
C LEU A 63 -19.67 11.30 -6.03
N GLY A 64 -19.07 12.47 -5.81
CA GLY A 64 -19.74 13.61 -5.19
C GLY A 64 -20.41 13.20 -3.86
N ASP A 65 -21.63 13.68 -3.64
CA ASP A 65 -22.42 13.34 -2.43
C ASP A 65 -23.28 12.08 -2.60
N LYS A 66 -23.13 11.34 -3.72
CA LYS A 66 -24.04 10.22 -4.05
C LYS A 66 -23.69 8.91 -3.33
N SER A 67 -22.45 8.76 -2.89
CA SER A 67 -21.96 7.57 -2.18
C SER A 67 -20.68 7.92 -1.42
N SER A 68 -20.40 7.19 -0.34
CA SER A 68 -19.17 7.38 0.43
C SER A 68 -17.99 6.56 -0.09
N LEU A 69 -16.77 7.01 0.19
CA LEU A 69 -15.53 6.36 -0.25
C LEU A 69 -14.90 5.55 0.88
N CYS A 70 -14.69 4.26 0.66
CA CYS A 70 -13.75 3.47 1.44
C CYS A 70 -12.50 3.13 0.63
N ALA A 71 -11.35 3.62 1.08
CA ALA A 71 -10.06 3.37 0.45
C ALA A 71 -9.49 2.02 0.88
N VAL A 72 -9.37 1.08 -0.05
CA VAL A 72 -8.84 -0.27 0.23
C VAL A 72 -7.31 -0.24 0.09
N LEU A 73 -6.59 -0.35 1.21
CA LEU A 73 -5.13 -0.22 1.29
C LEU A 73 -4.42 -1.51 1.71
N LYS A 74 -5.07 -2.67 1.54
CA LYS A 74 -4.48 -3.98 1.83
C LYS A 74 -3.20 -4.24 1.01
N GLY A 75 -2.37 -5.17 1.48
CA GLY A 75 -1.14 -5.53 0.78
C GLY A 75 -0.13 -4.40 0.85
N ASP A 76 -0.02 -3.75 2.01
CA ASP A 76 0.86 -2.59 2.23
C ASP A 76 0.60 -1.47 1.20
N ALA A 77 -0.67 -1.07 1.08
CA ALA A 77 -1.17 -0.16 0.06
C ALA A 77 -0.84 -0.63 -1.37
N TYR A 78 -1.12 -1.90 -1.68
CA TYR A 78 -0.83 -2.51 -2.98
C TYR A 78 0.67 -2.39 -3.35
N GLY A 79 1.57 -2.48 -2.37
CA GLY A 79 3.01 -2.31 -2.51
C GLY A 79 3.52 -0.86 -2.51
N HIS A 80 2.63 0.12 -2.33
CA HIS A 80 2.97 1.56 -2.37
C HIS A 80 3.32 2.15 -1.00
N ASP A 81 3.46 1.31 0.02
CA ASP A 81 3.77 1.66 1.41
C ASP A 81 2.62 2.35 2.15
N LEU A 82 2.05 1.65 3.11
CA LEU A 82 0.95 2.15 3.92
C LEU A 82 1.33 3.42 4.71
N THR A 83 2.60 3.58 5.09
CA THR A 83 3.09 4.79 5.78
C THR A 83 3.16 6.01 4.89
N LEU A 84 3.33 5.81 3.59
CA LEU A 84 3.34 6.89 2.61
C LEU A 84 1.93 7.23 2.15
N VAL A 85 1.07 6.22 1.94
CA VAL A 85 -0.27 6.40 1.37
C VAL A 85 -1.30 6.90 2.39
N THR A 86 -1.27 6.40 3.63
CA THR A 86 -2.28 6.75 4.65
C THR A 86 -2.33 8.26 4.97
N PRO A 87 -1.20 8.98 5.12
CA PRO A 87 -1.23 10.42 5.33
C PRO A 87 -1.98 11.18 4.22
N LEU A 88 -1.80 10.81 2.95
CA LEU A 88 -2.52 11.46 1.84
C LEU A 88 -4.03 11.16 1.89
N MET A 89 -4.43 9.97 2.34
CA MET A 89 -5.84 9.64 2.55
C MET A 89 -6.46 10.50 3.66
N ILE A 90 -5.71 10.75 4.76
CA ILE A 90 -6.13 11.63 5.86
C ILE A 90 -6.26 13.08 5.37
N GLU A 91 -5.24 13.58 4.67
CA GLU A 91 -5.21 14.94 4.13
C GLU A 91 -6.38 15.21 3.17
N ASN A 92 -6.78 14.20 2.39
CA ASN A 92 -7.94 14.27 1.50
C ASN A 92 -9.28 13.92 2.18
N ASN A 93 -9.31 13.85 3.52
CA ASN A 93 -10.52 13.61 4.32
C ASN A 93 -11.27 12.30 3.97
N VAL A 94 -10.55 11.26 3.55
CA VAL A 94 -11.15 9.92 3.38
C VAL A 94 -11.66 9.44 4.75
N GLN A 95 -12.90 8.96 4.81
CA GLN A 95 -13.56 8.61 6.08
C GLN A 95 -13.57 7.11 6.38
N CYS A 96 -13.28 6.25 5.40
CA CYS A 96 -13.20 4.80 5.56
C CYS A 96 -11.93 4.25 4.91
N ILE A 97 -11.23 3.36 5.61
CA ILE A 97 -10.10 2.59 5.08
C ILE A 97 -10.35 1.09 5.28
N GLY A 98 -10.16 0.30 4.22
CA GLY A 98 -10.27 -1.15 4.21
C GLY A 98 -8.91 -1.86 4.17
N LEU A 99 -8.63 -2.72 5.14
CA LEU A 99 -7.35 -3.43 5.31
C LEU A 99 -7.57 -4.93 5.56
N THR A 100 -6.49 -5.69 5.74
CA THR A 100 -6.59 -7.15 5.93
C THR A 100 -5.90 -7.67 7.17
N ASN A 101 -4.66 -7.24 7.46
CA ASN A 101 -3.87 -7.80 8.55
C ASN A 101 -3.79 -6.84 9.74
N ASN A 102 -3.50 -7.37 10.93
CA ASN A 102 -3.50 -6.57 12.16
C ASN A 102 -2.37 -5.52 12.23
N GLN A 103 -1.26 -5.76 11.54
CA GLN A 103 -0.16 -4.79 11.45
C GLN A 103 -0.60 -3.55 10.66
N GLU A 104 -1.30 -3.73 9.54
CA GLU A 104 -1.88 -2.65 8.76
C GLU A 104 -2.85 -1.80 9.60
N PHE A 105 -3.76 -2.44 10.34
CA PHE A 105 -4.70 -1.72 11.22
C PHE A 105 -4.00 -0.90 12.30
N LYS A 106 -3.04 -1.51 12.98
CA LYS A 106 -2.22 -0.84 14.00
C LYS A 106 -1.54 0.39 13.40
N GLN A 107 -0.86 0.21 12.27
CA GLN A 107 -0.09 1.26 11.60
C GLN A 107 -0.99 2.42 11.15
N VAL A 108 -2.16 2.14 10.58
CA VAL A 108 -3.11 3.21 10.19
C VAL A 108 -3.62 4.01 11.39
N ARG A 109 -3.86 3.35 12.54
CA ARG A 109 -4.20 4.06 13.79
C ARG A 109 -3.04 4.88 14.33
N GLU A 110 -1.81 4.36 14.28
CA GLU A 110 -0.59 5.07 14.69
C GLU A 110 -0.30 6.31 13.82
N LEU A 111 -0.66 6.25 12.53
CA LEU A 111 -0.60 7.39 11.60
C LEU A 111 -1.73 8.42 11.83
N GLY A 112 -2.58 8.21 12.84
CA GLY A 112 -3.55 9.19 13.28
C GLY A 112 -4.94 9.08 12.63
N PHE A 113 -5.20 8.09 11.78
CA PHE A 113 -6.51 7.93 11.16
C PHE A 113 -7.60 7.61 12.19
N LYS A 114 -8.62 8.46 12.29
CA LYS A 114 -9.73 8.34 13.26
C LYS A 114 -11.04 7.85 12.64
N GLY A 115 -11.11 7.74 11.31
CA GLY A 115 -12.30 7.27 10.61
C GLY A 115 -12.58 5.78 10.81
N ARG A 116 -13.50 5.28 10.00
CA ARG A 116 -13.91 3.88 9.96
C ARG A 116 -12.78 2.99 9.42
N LEU A 117 -12.45 1.93 10.16
CA LEU A 117 -11.54 0.88 9.68
C LEU A 117 -12.31 -0.41 9.48
N MET A 118 -12.20 -0.99 8.29
CA MET A 118 -12.88 -2.23 7.93
C MET A 118 -11.90 -3.32 7.58
N ARG A 119 -12.18 -4.57 7.97
CA ARG A 119 -11.52 -5.73 7.38
C ARG A 119 -12.22 -6.15 6.11
N VAL A 120 -11.45 -6.38 5.03
CA VAL A 120 -11.99 -6.77 3.72
C VAL A 120 -11.82 -8.26 3.40
N ARG A 121 -11.56 -9.08 4.42
CA ARG A 121 -11.57 -10.55 4.39
C ARG A 121 -12.03 -11.09 5.74
N ASN A 122 -12.44 -12.35 5.77
CA ASN A 122 -12.61 -13.06 7.04
C ASN A 122 -11.27 -13.15 7.78
N ALA A 123 -11.31 -13.16 9.11
CA ALA A 123 -10.15 -13.25 9.99
C ALA A 123 -10.31 -14.39 11.00
N THR A 124 -9.18 -14.86 11.50
CA THR A 124 -9.15 -15.86 12.58
C THR A 124 -9.57 -15.22 13.91
N GLU A 125 -9.99 -16.04 14.88
CA GLU A 125 -10.33 -15.56 16.23
C GLU A 125 -9.19 -14.76 16.88
N GLN A 126 -7.94 -15.21 16.73
CA GLN A 126 -6.78 -14.54 17.29
C GLN A 126 -6.58 -13.14 16.66
N GLU A 127 -6.75 -13.05 15.35
CA GLU A 127 -6.69 -11.76 14.65
C GLU A 127 -7.78 -10.81 15.13
N MET A 128 -9.03 -11.27 15.18
CA MET A 128 -10.17 -10.43 15.60
C MET A 128 -10.05 -10.02 17.07
N ALA A 129 -9.65 -10.93 17.96
CA ALA A 129 -9.49 -10.64 19.38
C ALA A 129 -8.43 -9.57 19.66
N GLN A 130 -7.34 -9.55 18.89
CA GLN A 130 -6.34 -8.48 18.98
C GLN A 130 -6.83 -7.18 18.33
N ALA A 131 -7.54 -7.27 17.20
CA ALA A 131 -7.93 -6.10 16.40
C ALA A 131 -8.98 -5.19 17.06
N THR A 132 -9.65 -5.66 18.11
CA THR A 132 -10.53 -4.80 18.93
C THR A 132 -9.81 -3.64 19.60
N ALA A 133 -8.47 -3.68 19.72
CA ALA A 133 -7.66 -2.56 20.20
C ALA A 133 -7.57 -1.41 19.17
N TYR A 134 -7.96 -1.66 17.92
CA TYR A 134 -7.87 -0.69 16.82
C TYR A 134 -9.25 -0.27 16.29
N ASP A 135 -10.34 -0.65 16.97
CA ASP A 135 -11.72 -0.37 16.59
C ASP A 135 -12.02 -0.75 15.12
N VAL A 136 -11.72 -2.00 14.77
CA VAL A 136 -11.96 -2.57 13.44
C VAL A 136 -13.41 -3.05 13.33
N GLU A 137 -14.06 -2.70 12.22
CA GLU A 137 -15.32 -3.30 11.77
C GLU A 137 -14.99 -4.60 11.01
N GLU A 138 -15.34 -5.74 11.61
CA GLU A 138 -14.94 -7.07 11.11
C GLU A 138 -15.87 -7.56 9.98
N LEU A 139 -15.35 -8.42 9.10
CA LEU A 139 -16.14 -9.06 8.03
C LEU A 139 -16.55 -10.47 8.44
N ILE A 140 -17.85 -10.75 8.40
CA ILE A 140 -18.40 -12.05 8.83
C ILE A 140 -19.37 -12.57 7.76
N GLY A 141 -19.21 -13.82 7.35
CA GLY A 141 -20.15 -14.53 6.46
C GLY A 141 -20.40 -15.97 6.90
N ASN A 142 -20.25 -16.25 8.19
CA ASN A 142 -20.45 -17.58 8.77
C ASN A 142 -20.95 -17.46 10.22
N LEU A 143 -21.96 -18.27 10.59
CA LEU A 143 -22.59 -18.20 11.91
C LEU A 143 -21.67 -18.64 13.06
N ASP A 144 -20.89 -19.70 12.88
CA ASP A 144 -19.93 -20.18 13.90
C ASP A 144 -18.86 -19.11 14.18
N MET A 145 -18.32 -18.48 13.13
CA MET A 145 -17.40 -17.35 13.29
C MET A 145 -18.04 -16.13 13.97
N ALA A 146 -19.31 -15.85 13.70
CA ALA A 146 -20.05 -14.80 14.41
C ALA A 146 -20.20 -15.12 15.90
N GLN A 147 -20.54 -16.37 16.25
CA GLN A 147 -20.66 -16.80 17.64
C GLN A 147 -19.33 -16.68 18.39
N ARG A 148 -18.23 -17.09 17.76
CA ARG A 148 -16.86 -16.93 18.29
C ARG A 148 -16.49 -15.47 18.51
N LEU A 149 -16.79 -14.60 17.54
CA LEU A 149 -16.55 -13.15 17.67
C LEU A 149 -17.42 -12.52 18.77
N ASN A 150 -18.67 -12.97 18.91
CA ASN A 150 -19.54 -12.54 19.99
C ASN A 150 -18.97 -12.94 21.37
N ASP A 151 -18.38 -14.13 21.50
CA ASP A 151 -17.73 -14.55 22.75
C ASP A 151 -16.45 -13.77 23.05
N ILE A 152 -15.69 -13.36 22.02
CA ILE A 152 -14.61 -12.38 22.16
C ILE A 152 -15.16 -11.05 22.70
N GLY A 153 -16.24 -10.54 22.11
CA GLY A 153 -16.91 -9.31 22.56
C GLY A 153 -17.38 -9.41 24.01
N LYS A 154 -17.94 -10.55 24.44
CA LYS A 154 -18.32 -10.79 25.84
C LYS A 154 -17.12 -10.74 26.77
N LYS A 155 -16.03 -11.45 26.43
CA LYS A 155 -14.81 -11.50 27.24
C LYS A 155 -14.15 -10.13 27.41
N GLN A 156 -14.25 -9.29 26.39
CA GLN A 156 -13.65 -7.95 26.36
C GLN A 156 -14.63 -6.84 26.77
N ASN A 157 -15.88 -7.18 27.07
CA ASN A 157 -16.96 -6.24 27.35
C ASN A 157 -17.11 -5.16 26.26
N LYS A 158 -17.11 -5.60 24.99
CA LYS A 158 -17.24 -4.73 23.80
C LYS A 158 -18.34 -5.24 22.88
N VAL A 159 -19.11 -4.31 22.33
CA VAL A 159 -19.95 -4.56 21.15
C VAL A 159 -19.10 -4.31 19.91
N ILE A 160 -18.89 -5.34 19.10
CA ILE A 160 -18.02 -5.32 17.94
C ILE A 160 -18.86 -5.01 16.68
N PRO A 161 -18.57 -3.93 15.94
CA PRO A 161 -19.22 -3.66 14.67
C PRO A 161 -18.79 -4.70 13.61
N ILE A 162 -19.76 -5.18 12.84
CA ILE A 162 -19.52 -6.14 11.76
C ILE A 162 -20.18 -5.72 10.45
N HIS A 163 -19.57 -6.16 9.37
CA HIS A 163 -20.15 -6.21 8.04
C HIS A 163 -20.54 -7.65 7.72
N LEU A 164 -21.83 -7.87 7.47
CA LEU A 164 -22.33 -9.18 7.02
C LEU A 164 -22.05 -9.34 5.53
N ALA A 165 -21.14 -10.25 5.20
CA ALA A 165 -20.82 -10.60 3.83
C ALA A 165 -21.85 -11.61 3.29
N LEU A 166 -22.43 -11.30 2.13
CA LEU A 166 -23.33 -12.18 1.38
C LEU A 166 -22.60 -12.76 0.17
N ASN A 167 -22.93 -13.99 -0.20
CA ASN A 167 -22.43 -14.64 -1.41
C ASN A 167 -23.25 -14.26 -2.67
N SER A 168 -23.93 -13.12 -2.67
CA SER A 168 -24.89 -12.77 -3.72
C SER A 168 -24.30 -12.83 -5.12
N ALA A 169 -23.07 -12.33 -5.30
CA ALA A 169 -22.36 -12.31 -6.57
C ALA A 169 -21.57 -13.60 -6.85
N GLY A 170 -21.59 -14.61 -5.96
CA GLY A 170 -21.06 -15.94 -6.25
C GLY A 170 -19.54 -16.12 -6.08
N MET A 171 -18.86 -15.24 -5.35
CA MET A 171 -17.42 -15.39 -5.08
C MET A 171 -17.08 -16.66 -4.26
N SER A 172 -18.00 -17.11 -3.40
CA SER A 172 -17.86 -18.29 -2.53
C SER A 172 -16.58 -18.27 -1.68
N ARG A 173 -16.25 -17.09 -1.13
CA ARG A 173 -15.00 -16.83 -0.38
C ARG A 173 -15.24 -16.37 1.06
N ASN A 174 -15.83 -15.19 1.21
CA ASN A 174 -16.06 -14.59 2.54
C ASN A 174 -17.53 -14.62 2.99
N GLY A 175 -18.46 -14.73 2.04
CA GLY A 175 -19.87 -14.44 2.25
C GLY A 175 -20.74 -15.65 2.57
N LEU A 176 -21.80 -15.40 3.33
CA LEU A 176 -22.87 -16.33 3.64
C LEU A 176 -23.77 -16.52 2.42
N GLU A 177 -24.07 -17.76 2.06
CA GLU A 177 -25.07 -18.06 1.04
C GLU A 177 -26.48 -17.86 1.62
N VAL A 178 -27.28 -16.98 1.01
CA VAL A 178 -28.62 -16.59 1.50
C VAL A 178 -29.72 -16.83 0.47
N SER A 179 -29.45 -17.63 -0.57
CA SER A 179 -30.46 -18.06 -1.55
C SER A 179 -31.46 -19.10 -1.01
N HIS A 180 -31.21 -19.67 0.18
CA HIS A 180 -32.08 -20.67 0.81
C HIS A 180 -32.44 -20.30 2.25
N ALA A 181 -33.50 -20.93 2.78
CA ALA A 181 -34.06 -20.62 4.09
C ALA A 181 -33.04 -20.73 5.24
N GLN A 182 -32.18 -21.76 5.22
CA GLN A 182 -31.14 -21.91 6.25
C GLN A 182 -30.17 -20.71 6.27
N GLY A 183 -29.75 -20.19 5.11
CA GLY A 183 -28.85 -19.05 5.03
C GLY A 183 -29.46 -17.76 5.58
N LEU A 184 -30.76 -17.54 5.31
CA LEU A 184 -31.51 -16.43 5.91
C LEU A 184 -31.68 -16.62 7.42
N ASN A 185 -31.88 -17.84 7.90
CA ASN A 185 -31.92 -18.15 9.32
C ASN A 185 -30.57 -17.89 10.00
N ASP A 186 -29.46 -18.27 9.38
CA ASP A 186 -28.12 -17.99 9.89
C ASP A 186 -27.87 -16.47 9.96
N ALA A 187 -28.26 -15.70 8.93
CA ALA A 187 -28.18 -14.23 8.96
C ALA A 187 -29.00 -13.63 10.11
N LYS A 188 -30.21 -14.14 10.35
CA LYS A 188 -31.05 -13.76 11.50
C LYS A 188 -30.36 -14.06 12.83
N MET A 189 -29.79 -15.25 12.99
CA MET A 189 -29.07 -15.63 14.21
C MET A 189 -27.84 -14.75 14.44
N ILE A 190 -27.09 -14.40 13.39
CA ILE A 190 -25.94 -13.47 13.47
C ILE A 190 -26.39 -12.11 14.01
N ALA A 191 -27.48 -11.55 13.48
CA ALA A 191 -27.98 -10.24 13.89
C ALA A 191 -28.52 -10.19 15.34
N GLN A 192 -28.85 -11.35 15.93
CA GLN A 192 -29.33 -11.46 17.31
C GLN A 192 -28.22 -11.60 18.35
N LEU A 193 -26.95 -11.71 17.93
CA LEU A 193 -25.82 -11.85 18.85
C LEU A 193 -25.56 -10.53 19.60
N PRO A 194 -25.65 -10.52 20.95
CA PRO A 194 -25.73 -9.28 21.72
C PRO A 194 -24.44 -8.46 21.74
N GLN A 195 -23.29 -9.07 21.44
CA GLN A 195 -22.01 -8.37 21.37
C GLN A 195 -21.58 -8.02 19.95
N LEU A 196 -22.47 -8.18 18.96
CA LEU A 196 -22.22 -7.77 17.59
C LEU A 196 -23.22 -6.69 17.17
N LYS A 197 -22.75 -5.74 16.37
CA LYS A 197 -23.62 -4.75 15.72
C LYS A 197 -23.42 -4.83 14.21
N VAL A 198 -24.46 -5.23 13.48
CA VAL A 198 -24.42 -5.19 12.01
C VAL A 198 -24.48 -3.73 11.56
N VAL A 199 -23.36 -3.20 11.06
CA VAL A 199 -23.23 -1.82 10.56
C VAL A 199 -23.17 -1.74 9.03
N GLY A 200 -23.03 -2.90 8.37
CA GLY A 200 -23.12 -2.99 6.92
C GLY A 200 -23.43 -4.38 6.42
N ILE A 201 -23.92 -4.44 5.19
CA ILE A 201 -24.16 -5.67 4.43
C ILE A 201 -23.47 -5.51 3.08
N MET A 202 -22.76 -6.55 2.65
CA MET A 202 -21.86 -6.44 1.50
C MET A 202 -21.84 -7.68 0.61
N SER A 203 -21.36 -7.49 -0.61
CA SER A 203 -20.96 -8.56 -1.53
C SER A 203 -19.74 -8.08 -2.33
N HIS A 204 -19.20 -8.91 -3.20
CA HIS A 204 -18.10 -8.55 -4.09
C HIS A 204 -18.19 -9.29 -5.41
N TYR A 205 -18.05 -8.56 -6.52
CA TYR A 205 -18.14 -9.09 -7.86
C TYR A 205 -16.95 -10.01 -8.19
N PRO A 206 -17.19 -11.19 -8.78
CA PRO A 206 -16.12 -12.08 -9.24
C PRO A 206 -15.57 -11.67 -10.61
N GLU A 207 -16.37 -10.96 -11.42
CA GLU A 207 -16.08 -10.63 -12.81
C GLU A 207 -16.07 -9.13 -13.02
N GLU A 208 -15.11 -8.64 -13.81
CA GLU A 208 -15.04 -7.27 -14.31
C GLU A 208 -15.76 -7.16 -15.65
N ASP A 209 -17.05 -7.54 -15.66
CA ASP A 209 -17.96 -7.46 -16.80
C ASP A 209 -19.22 -6.68 -16.39
N GLU A 210 -19.58 -5.63 -17.14
CA GLU A 210 -20.66 -4.75 -16.72
C GLU A 210 -22.04 -5.44 -16.69
N ALA A 211 -22.31 -6.32 -17.65
CA ALA A 211 -23.60 -7.00 -17.76
C ALA A 211 -23.76 -8.00 -16.59
N GLN A 212 -22.69 -8.71 -16.25
CA GLN A 212 -22.65 -9.62 -15.12
C GLN A 212 -22.76 -8.87 -13.79
N ILE A 213 -22.03 -7.76 -13.62
CA ILE A 213 -22.13 -6.88 -12.44
C ILE A 213 -23.57 -6.39 -12.23
N ARG A 214 -24.29 -5.98 -13.29
CA ARG A 214 -25.69 -5.54 -13.17
C ARG A 214 -26.62 -6.68 -12.72
N LYS A 215 -26.42 -7.92 -13.20
CA LYS A 215 -27.17 -9.10 -12.73
C LYS A 215 -26.91 -9.37 -11.25
N ASP A 216 -25.64 -9.37 -10.87
CA ASP A 216 -25.22 -9.63 -9.48
C ASP A 216 -25.67 -8.53 -8.52
N LEU A 217 -25.69 -7.27 -8.98
CA LEU A 217 -26.25 -6.15 -8.24
C LEU A 217 -27.75 -6.35 -7.97
N ALA A 218 -28.53 -6.76 -8.97
CA ALA A 218 -29.96 -7.04 -8.80
C ALA A 218 -30.20 -8.16 -7.78
N LYS A 219 -29.39 -9.23 -7.85
CA LYS A 219 -29.43 -10.34 -6.89
C LYS A 219 -29.05 -9.87 -5.48
N PHE A 220 -28.01 -9.05 -5.34
CA PHE A 220 -27.60 -8.46 -4.06
C PHE A 220 -28.69 -7.56 -3.46
N LYS A 221 -29.32 -6.67 -4.25
CA LYS A 221 -30.41 -5.81 -3.76
C LYS A 221 -31.58 -6.64 -3.24
N LYS A 222 -31.97 -7.70 -3.94
CA LYS A 222 -33.01 -8.63 -3.49
C LYS A 222 -32.61 -9.33 -2.18
N GLN A 223 -31.42 -9.91 -2.12
CA GLN A 223 -30.99 -10.70 -0.96
C GLN A 223 -30.70 -9.85 0.27
N SER A 224 -30.10 -8.67 0.11
CA SER A 224 -29.91 -7.72 1.22
C SER A 224 -31.24 -7.24 1.78
N GLN A 225 -32.25 -7.00 0.95
CA GLN A 225 -33.60 -6.70 1.44
C GLN A 225 -34.19 -7.86 2.26
N GLN A 226 -34.10 -9.10 1.76
CA GLN A 226 -34.56 -10.27 2.50
C GLN A 226 -33.84 -10.43 3.85
N VAL A 227 -32.53 -10.14 3.90
CA VAL A 227 -31.75 -10.15 5.14
C VAL A 227 -32.24 -9.06 6.11
N LEU A 228 -32.48 -7.83 5.63
CA LEU A 228 -33.06 -6.76 6.46
C LEU A 228 -34.42 -7.19 7.03
N ASP A 229 -35.29 -7.79 6.21
CA ASP A 229 -36.62 -8.23 6.63
C ASP A 229 -36.59 -9.29 7.74
N VAL A 230 -35.73 -10.31 7.61
CA VAL A 230 -35.68 -11.42 8.61
C VAL A 230 -34.92 -11.05 9.88
N THR A 231 -34.02 -10.07 9.81
CA THR A 231 -33.23 -9.59 10.95
C THR A 231 -33.94 -8.46 11.71
N GLY A 232 -34.84 -7.73 11.05
CA GLY A 232 -35.47 -6.52 11.60
C GLY A 232 -34.53 -5.32 11.66
N LEU A 233 -33.37 -5.39 11.00
CA LEU A 233 -32.45 -4.26 10.89
C LEU A 233 -33.08 -3.14 10.06
N LYS A 234 -32.92 -1.90 10.51
CA LYS A 234 -33.38 -0.73 9.79
C LYS A 234 -32.44 -0.41 8.64
N ARG A 235 -32.97 -0.12 7.46
CA ARG A 235 -32.17 0.13 6.24
C ARG A 235 -31.25 1.33 6.42
N GLU A 236 -31.71 2.37 7.09
CA GLU A 236 -30.97 3.62 7.35
C GLU A 236 -29.76 3.46 8.28
N ASP A 237 -29.74 2.40 9.10
CA ASP A 237 -28.65 2.13 10.05
C ASP A 237 -27.57 1.18 9.48
N VAL A 238 -27.77 0.68 8.25
CA VAL A 238 -26.92 -0.35 7.63
C VAL A 238 -26.37 0.16 6.29
N ILE A 239 -25.05 0.15 6.16
CA ILE A 239 -24.38 0.55 4.90
C ILE A 239 -24.33 -0.64 3.95
N LEU A 240 -24.94 -0.49 2.77
CA LEU A 240 -24.87 -1.43 1.67
C LEU A 240 -23.71 -1.06 0.74
N HIS A 241 -22.81 -2.01 0.48
CA HIS A 241 -21.64 -1.76 -0.36
C HIS A 241 -21.19 -2.99 -1.14
N VAL A 242 -20.99 -2.82 -2.46
CA VAL A 242 -20.63 -3.93 -3.36
C VAL A 242 -19.53 -3.58 -4.36
N ALA A 243 -19.48 -2.34 -4.82
CA ALA A 243 -18.58 -1.91 -5.88
C ALA A 243 -17.10 -1.98 -5.47
N ASN A 244 -16.31 -2.64 -6.31
CA ASN A 244 -14.86 -2.53 -6.37
C ASN A 244 -14.45 -1.38 -7.30
N THR A 245 -13.15 -1.24 -7.61
CA THR A 245 -12.65 -0.24 -8.58
C THR A 245 -13.42 -0.28 -9.92
N TYR A 246 -13.48 -1.46 -10.57
CA TYR A 246 -14.10 -1.60 -11.89
C TYR A 246 -15.58 -1.20 -11.86
N ALA A 247 -16.36 -1.80 -10.95
CA ALA A 247 -17.79 -1.52 -10.84
C ALA A 247 -18.08 -0.04 -10.50
N THR A 248 -17.21 0.60 -9.72
CA THR A 248 -17.33 2.03 -9.42
C THR A 248 -17.21 2.89 -10.68
N ILE A 249 -16.34 2.51 -11.61
CA ILE A 249 -16.13 3.25 -12.85
C ILE A 249 -17.23 2.94 -13.88
N THR A 250 -17.61 1.67 -14.02
CA THR A 250 -18.39 1.19 -15.18
C THR A 250 -19.89 0.99 -14.89
N VAL A 251 -20.29 0.84 -13.63
CA VAL A 251 -21.68 0.58 -13.24
C VAL A 251 -22.11 1.50 -12.08
N PRO A 252 -22.41 2.79 -12.33
CA PRO A 252 -22.70 3.77 -11.29
C PRO A 252 -23.84 3.41 -10.33
N GLU A 253 -24.84 2.67 -10.80
CA GLU A 253 -25.94 2.18 -9.97
C GLU A 253 -25.51 1.14 -8.90
N SER A 254 -24.26 0.66 -8.96
CA SER A 254 -23.64 -0.25 -7.98
C SER A 254 -22.99 0.46 -6.80
N TRP A 255 -22.91 1.80 -6.79
CA TRP A 255 -22.23 2.55 -5.74
C TRP A 255 -22.88 2.35 -4.37
N LEU A 256 -24.22 2.28 -4.34
CA LEU A 256 -25.01 2.17 -3.11
C LEU A 256 -24.56 3.21 -2.07
N ASP A 257 -24.47 2.85 -0.79
CA ASP A 257 -24.10 3.79 0.28
C ASP A 257 -22.59 4.05 0.33
N MET A 258 -21.78 3.09 -0.13
CA MET A 258 -20.32 3.17 -0.08
C MET A 258 -19.64 2.31 -1.16
N VAL A 259 -18.61 2.85 -1.80
CA VAL A 259 -17.73 2.10 -2.72
C VAL A 259 -16.45 1.64 -2.00
N ARG A 260 -15.86 0.53 -2.45
CA ARG A 260 -14.60 -0.01 -1.92
C ARG A 260 -13.56 -0.13 -3.02
N VAL A 261 -12.81 0.94 -3.25
CA VAL A 261 -11.84 1.01 -4.36
C VAL A 261 -10.41 0.88 -3.84
N GLY A 262 -9.54 0.24 -4.64
CA GLY A 262 -8.14 0.01 -4.28
C GLY A 262 -7.22 0.39 -5.43
N GLY A 263 -7.15 -0.46 -6.47
CA GLY A 263 -6.30 -0.25 -7.65
C GLY A 263 -6.43 1.13 -8.31
N ILE A 264 -7.60 1.77 -8.21
CA ILE A 264 -7.88 3.09 -8.79
C ILE A 264 -6.91 4.18 -8.29
N PHE A 265 -6.47 4.09 -7.03
CA PHE A 265 -5.56 5.08 -6.45
C PHE A 265 -4.16 5.02 -7.05
N TYR A 266 -3.82 3.89 -7.66
CA TYR A 266 -2.50 3.59 -8.21
C TYR A 266 -2.50 3.56 -9.74
N GLY A 267 -3.60 3.98 -10.37
CA GLY A 267 -3.78 3.86 -11.82
C GLY A 267 -3.85 2.41 -12.30
N ASP A 268 -4.22 1.48 -11.41
CA ASP A 268 -4.27 0.04 -11.66
C ASP A 268 -5.71 -0.43 -11.86
N THR A 269 -6.21 -0.24 -13.07
CA THR A 269 -7.53 -0.71 -13.49
C THR A 269 -7.60 -0.87 -15.00
N VAL A 270 -8.31 -1.90 -15.45
CA VAL A 270 -8.59 -2.13 -16.87
C VAL A 270 -9.73 -1.24 -17.41
N ALA A 271 -10.55 -0.65 -16.52
CA ALA A 271 -11.73 0.10 -16.91
C ALA A 271 -11.41 1.44 -17.60
N THR A 272 -10.25 2.03 -17.30
CA THR A 272 -9.85 3.32 -17.87
C THR A 272 -8.36 3.62 -17.66
N LYS A 273 -7.77 4.43 -18.55
CA LYS A 273 -6.37 4.92 -18.45
C LYS A 273 -6.25 6.32 -17.84
N ASP A 274 -7.36 6.83 -17.33
CA ASP A 274 -7.55 8.20 -16.85
C ASP A 274 -7.01 8.45 -15.43
N TYR A 275 -6.62 7.39 -14.73
CA TYR A 275 -5.96 7.42 -13.43
C TYR A 275 -4.46 7.21 -13.62
N LYS A 276 -3.65 7.99 -12.91
CA LYS A 276 -2.21 8.03 -13.08
C LYS A 276 -1.54 6.85 -12.39
N ARG A 277 -0.57 6.20 -13.03
CA ARG A 277 0.35 5.28 -12.35
C ARG A 277 1.14 6.05 -11.30
N VAL A 278 1.33 5.42 -10.13
CA VAL A 278 1.98 6.05 -8.96
C VAL A 278 3.40 5.51 -8.75
N MET A 279 3.65 4.26 -9.13
CA MET A 279 4.90 3.53 -8.90
C MET A 279 5.88 3.69 -10.06
N THR A 280 7.17 3.88 -9.77
CA THR A 280 8.28 3.69 -10.72
C THR A 280 9.39 2.87 -10.05
N LEU A 281 9.78 1.72 -10.61
CA LEU A 281 10.83 0.85 -10.06
C LEU A 281 12.17 1.19 -10.71
N LYS A 282 13.18 1.47 -9.90
CA LYS A 282 14.48 1.99 -10.33
C LYS A 282 15.68 1.29 -9.70
N SER A 283 16.82 1.42 -10.38
CA SER A 283 18.16 1.08 -9.90
C SER A 283 19.20 1.93 -10.65
N ASN A 284 20.48 1.58 -10.55
CA ASN A 284 21.57 2.21 -11.28
C ASN A 284 22.49 1.17 -11.91
N ILE A 285 23.22 1.57 -12.95
CA ILE A 285 24.27 0.75 -13.53
C ILE A 285 25.43 0.62 -12.55
N ALA A 286 25.76 -0.60 -12.13
CA ALA A 286 26.91 -0.86 -11.27
C ALA A 286 28.22 -0.88 -12.05
N SER A 287 28.21 -1.51 -13.23
CA SER A 287 29.37 -1.54 -14.13
C SER A 287 28.96 -1.78 -15.58
N VAL A 288 29.83 -1.37 -16.50
CA VAL A 288 29.69 -1.57 -17.94
C VAL A 288 30.91 -2.37 -18.41
N ASN A 289 30.67 -3.49 -19.09
CA ASN A 289 31.71 -4.45 -19.46
C ASN A 289 31.65 -4.80 -20.95
N HIS A 290 32.81 -4.98 -21.56
CA HIS A 290 32.95 -5.43 -22.95
C HIS A 290 33.12 -6.95 -22.99
N TYR A 291 32.33 -7.62 -23.82
CA TYR A 291 32.42 -9.06 -24.03
C TYR A 291 32.45 -9.39 -25.52
N PRO A 292 33.33 -10.32 -25.96
CA PRO A 292 33.43 -10.68 -27.37
C PRO A 292 32.22 -11.50 -27.84
N LYS A 293 31.98 -11.48 -29.15
CA LYS A 293 31.05 -12.40 -29.83
C LYS A 293 31.31 -13.84 -29.42
N GLY A 294 30.25 -14.60 -29.16
CA GLY A 294 30.31 -16.01 -28.76
C GLY A 294 30.37 -16.24 -27.25
N ASN A 295 30.65 -15.21 -26.44
CA ASN A 295 30.46 -15.31 -24.99
C ASN A 295 29.00 -15.57 -24.63
N THR A 296 28.78 -16.13 -23.45
CA THR A 296 27.45 -16.46 -22.93
C THR A 296 27.13 -15.61 -21.70
N VAL A 297 25.85 -15.34 -21.43
CA VAL A 297 25.40 -14.45 -20.36
C VAL A 297 24.57 -15.20 -19.32
N GLY A 298 24.97 -15.08 -18.06
CA GLY A 298 24.24 -15.61 -16.89
C GLY A 298 24.31 -17.14 -16.73
N TYR A 299 23.55 -17.64 -15.75
CA TYR A 299 23.45 -19.07 -15.44
C TYR A 299 22.93 -19.87 -16.63
N ASP A 300 23.40 -21.12 -16.76
CA ASP A 300 23.03 -22.08 -17.80
C ASP A 300 23.25 -21.58 -19.24
N ARG A 301 23.97 -20.47 -19.41
CA ARG A 301 24.38 -19.94 -20.70
C ARG A 301 23.20 -19.76 -21.68
N THR A 302 22.05 -19.30 -21.16
CA THR A 302 20.79 -19.23 -21.92
C THR A 302 20.76 -18.12 -22.97
N TYR A 303 21.80 -17.30 -23.06
CA TYR A 303 21.99 -16.33 -24.12
C TYR A 303 23.44 -16.34 -24.58
N THR A 304 23.66 -16.40 -25.90
CA THR A 304 24.97 -16.30 -26.54
C THR A 304 25.05 -15.02 -27.34
N LEU A 305 26.08 -14.21 -27.08
CA LEU A 305 26.31 -12.94 -27.78
C LEU A 305 26.58 -13.18 -29.26
N LYS A 306 25.83 -12.47 -30.12
CA LYS A 306 25.91 -12.60 -31.58
C LYS A 306 26.92 -11.63 -32.23
N ARG A 307 27.43 -10.68 -31.45
CA ARG A 307 28.42 -9.66 -31.79
C ARG A 307 29.29 -9.34 -30.57
N ASP A 308 30.37 -8.61 -30.78
CA ASP A 308 31.05 -7.95 -29.67
C ASP A 308 30.06 -6.97 -29.04
N SER A 309 29.88 -7.08 -27.73
CA SER A 309 28.80 -6.42 -27.02
C SER A 309 29.32 -5.66 -25.81
N VAL A 310 28.59 -4.60 -25.47
CA VAL A 310 28.74 -3.84 -24.24
C VAL A 310 27.54 -4.15 -23.37
N LEU A 311 27.78 -4.75 -22.20
CA LEU A 311 26.72 -5.15 -21.28
C LEU A 311 26.79 -4.33 -20.00
N ALA A 312 25.64 -3.84 -19.54
CA ALA A 312 25.51 -3.21 -18.23
C ALA A 312 25.07 -4.23 -17.19
N ASN A 313 25.73 -4.19 -16.03
CA ASN A 313 25.41 -4.97 -14.84
C ASN A 313 24.61 -4.10 -13.89
N ILE A 314 23.40 -4.53 -13.55
CA ILE A 314 22.48 -3.79 -12.67
C ILE A 314 22.27 -4.61 -11.39
N PRO A 315 22.40 -4.03 -10.19
CA PRO A 315 22.33 -4.75 -8.91
C PRO A 315 20.88 -5.00 -8.47
N VAL A 316 20.08 -5.56 -9.38
CA VAL A 316 18.69 -5.99 -9.17
C VAL A 316 18.55 -7.43 -9.64
N GLY A 317 17.87 -8.26 -8.86
CA GLY A 317 17.56 -9.62 -9.26
C GLY A 317 16.24 -10.12 -8.69
N TYR A 318 16.08 -11.43 -8.68
CA TYR A 318 14.81 -12.03 -8.24
C TYR A 318 14.56 -11.89 -6.73
N ALA A 319 15.59 -11.62 -5.91
CA ALA A 319 15.42 -11.30 -4.49
C ALA A 319 14.78 -9.91 -4.28
N ASP A 320 14.97 -9.01 -5.24
CA ASP A 320 14.35 -7.67 -5.30
C ASP A 320 12.99 -7.71 -6.03
N GLY A 321 12.46 -8.90 -6.27
CA GLY A 321 11.18 -9.11 -6.96
C GLY A 321 11.22 -9.00 -8.49
N TYR A 322 12.37 -8.70 -9.12
CA TYR A 322 12.53 -8.81 -10.57
C TYR A 322 12.72 -10.28 -10.96
N ARG A 323 11.59 -11.00 -11.02
CA ARG A 323 11.54 -12.47 -11.04
C ARG A 323 12.30 -13.09 -12.23
N ARG A 324 12.66 -14.37 -12.08
CA ARG A 324 13.26 -15.18 -13.16
C ARG A 324 12.43 -15.24 -14.44
N VAL A 325 11.13 -14.97 -14.37
CA VAL A 325 10.24 -14.91 -15.54
C VAL A 325 10.67 -13.87 -16.57
N PHE A 326 11.38 -12.81 -16.15
CA PHE A 326 11.93 -11.79 -17.06
C PHE A 326 13.23 -12.22 -17.78
N SER A 327 13.72 -13.44 -17.55
CA SER A 327 14.94 -13.94 -18.20
C SER A 327 14.78 -13.99 -19.72
N ASN A 328 15.65 -13.30 -20.46
CA ASN A 328 15.57 -13.15 -21.94
C ASN A 328 14.24 -12.56 -22.47
N ALA A 329 13.42 -11.95 -21.62
CA ALA A 329 12.08 -11.46 -21.98
C ALA A 329 11.85 -10.01 -21.55
N GLY A 330 12.39 -9.61 -20.39
CA GLY A 330 12.22 -8.27 -19.86
C GLY A 330 12.99 -7.20 -20.62
N HIS A 331 12.50 -5.97 -20.52
CA HIS A 331 13.21 -4.76 -20.93
C HIS A 331 13.36 -3.81 -19.74
N VAL A 332 14.33 -2.91 -19.86
CA VAL A 332 14.52 -1.76 -18.96
C VAL A 332 14.76 -0.50 -19.77
N LEU A 333 14.65 0.66 -19.15
CA LEU A 333 14.98 1.94 -19.77
C LEU A 333 16.31 2.48 -19.23
N ILE A 334 17.19 2.88 -20.14
CA ILE A 334 18.46 3.56 -19.85
C ILE A 334 18.59 4.72 -20.83
N ASN A 335 18.87 5.94 -20.33
CA ASN A 335 18.92 7.17 -21.12
C ASN A 335 17.67 7.38 -22.01
N GLY A 336 16.50 6.97 -21.51
CA GLY A 336 15.22 7.06 -22.20
C GLY A 336 15.06 6.11 -23.39
N GLN A 337 15.87 5.06 -23.48
CA GLN A 337 15.78 4.03 -24.51
C GLN A 337 15.52 2.66 -23.90
N THR A 338 14.69 1.86 -24.58
CA THR A 338 14.36 0.49 -24.18
C THR A 338 15.52 -0.44 -24.55
N VAL A 339 16.03 -1.18 -23.56
CA VAL A 339 17.12 -2.16 -23.74
C VAL A 339 16.74 -3.53 -23.17
N PRO A 340 17.14 -4.63 -23.82
CA PRO A 340 16.72 -5.98 -23.43
C PRO A 340 17.55 -6.55 -22.28
N VAL A 341 16.89 -7.33 -21.43
CA VAL A 341 17.53 -8.22 -20.44
C VAL A 341 18.10 -9.44 -21.15
N LEU A 342 19.38 -9.73 -20.88
CA LEU A 342 20.09 -10.89 -21.43
C LEU A 342 20.39 -11.94 -20.36
N GLY A 343 20.11 -13.19 -20.71
CA GLY A 343 20.35 -14.35 -19.85
C GLY A 343 19.35 -14.49 -18.72
N LYS A 344 19.67 -15.39 -17.80
CA LYS A 344 18.88 -15.65 -16.60
C LYS A 344 19.09 -14.56 -15.55
N THR A 345 18.01 -13.94 -15.06
CA THR A 345 18.05 -12.99 -13.94
C THR A 345 18.66 -13.67 -12.71
N SER A 346 19.77 -13.16 -12.17
CA SER A 346 20.40 -13.75 -10.98
C SER A 346 19.69 -13.31 -9.69
N MET A 347 20.16 -13.76 -8.53
CA MET A 347 19.52 -13.41 -7.24
C MET A 347 19.49 -11.90 -7.02
N ASN A 348 20.60 -11.21 -7.32
CA ASN A 348 20.80 -9.79 -7.05
C ASN A 348 21.41 -9.05 -8.25
N THR A 349 21.33 -9.62 -9.46
CA THR A 349 21.95 -9.03 -10.64
C THR A 349 21.22 -9.39 -11.91
N VAL A 350 21.03 -8.40 -12.77
CA VAL A 350 20.50 -8.55 -14.13
C VAL A 350 21.50 -7.94 -15.11
N MET A 351 21.63 -8.59 -16.26
CA MET A 351 22.49 -8.14 -17.35
C MET A 351 21.62 -7.58 -18.46
N VAL A 352 22.00 -6.42 -19.00
CA VAL A 352 21.25 -5.77 -20.09
C VAL A 352 22.20 -5.39 -21.23
N ASP A 353 21.72 -5.50 -22.47
CA ASP A 353 22.51 -5.14 -23.65
C ASP A 353 22.44 -3.64 -23.92
N VAL A 354 23.57 -2.95 -23.77
CA VAL A 354 23.70 -1.52 -24.04
C VAL A 354 24.61 -1.24 -25.24
N THR A 355 24.88 -2.24 -26.07
CA THR A 355 25.80 -2.14 -27.22
C THR A 355 25.44 -1.00 -28.18
N ASP A 356 24.15 -0.75 -28.39
CA ASP A 356 23.68 0.29 -29.31
C ASP A 356 23.46 1.66 -28.64
N LEU A 357 23.61 1.76 -27.31
CA LEU A 357 23.48 3.01 -26.59
C LEU A 357 24.79 3.79 -26.60
N LYS A 358 24.67 5.12 -26.73
CA LYS A 358 25.82 6.04 -26.61
C LYS A 358 25.95 6.51 -25.16
N GLN A 359 27.20 6.60 -24.68
CA GLN A 359 27.56 7.25 -23.42
C GLN A 359 26.87 6.67 -22.17
N VAL A 360 26.77 5.35 -22.07
CA VAL A 360 26.30 4.66 -20.86
C VAL A 360 27.43 4.55 -19.84
N GLN A 361 27.17 4.95 -18.59
CA GLN A 361 28.17 5.01 -17.52
C GLN A 361 27.68 4.35 -16.23
N PRO A 362 28.59 3.83 -15.38
CA PRO A 362 28.24 3.46 -14.02
C PRO A 362 27.59 4.63 -13.27
N GLY A 363 26.50 4.35 -12.56
CA GLY A 363 25.68 5.35 -11.87
C GLY A 363 24.47 5.82 -12.66
N ASP A 364 24.40 5.62 -13.98
CA ASP A 364 23.22 5.99 -14.77
C ASP A 364 21.96 5.29 -14.24
N GLU A 365 20.85 6.02 -14.19
CA GLU A 365 19.56 5.51 -13.71
C GLU A 365 18.96 4.49 -14.69
N VAL A 366 18.47 3.38 -14.13
CA VAL A 366 17.76 2.34 -14.86
C VAL A 366 16.32 2.24 -14.36
N VAL A 367 15.35 2.30 -15.27
CA VAL A 367 13.92 2.14 -14.95
C VAL A 367 13.44 0.75 -15.39
N PHE A 368 12.98 -0.04 -14.43
CA PHE A 368 12.42 -1.39 -14.64
C PHE A 368 10.90 -1.38 -14.85
N PHE A 369 10.22 -0.36 -14.33
CA PHE A 369 8.79 -0.13 -14.53
C PHE A 369 8.52 1.38 -14.42
N GLY A 370 7.72 1.93 -15.34
CA GLY A 370 7.42 3.35 -15.42
C GLY A 370 8.09 4.02 -16.62
N LYS A 371 8.30 5.34 -16.53
CA LYS A 371 8.74 6.19 -17.65
C LYS A 371 10.17 6.69 -17.47
N GLN A 372 10.88 6.81 -18.60
CA GLN A 372 12.14 7.53 -18.69
C GLN A 372 12.23 8.19 -20.06
N GLY A 373 12.36 9.52 -20.11
CA GLY A 373 12.28 10.26 -21.37
C GLY A 373 10.94 10.03 -22.07
N ASN A 374 10.99 9.57 -23.33
CA ASN A 374 9.79 9.25 -24.13
C ASN A 374 9.43 7.76 -24.14
N SER A 375 10.18 6.93 -23.40
CA SER A 375 9.92 5.49 -23.31
C SER A 375 9.22 5.11 -22.01
N GLU A 376 8.51 3.99 -22.03
CA GLU A 376 7.74 3.46 -20.92
C GLU A 376 7.84 1.92 -20.90
N ILE A 377 8.00 1.34 -19.72
CA ILE A 377 7.72 -0.08 -19.47
C ILE A 377 6.33 -0.14 -18.83
N THR A 378 5.37 -0.73 -19.54
CA THR A 378 3.95 -0.69 -19.16
C THR A 378 3.57 -1.82 -18.20
N ALA A 379 2.41 -1.69 -17.57
CA ALA A 379 1.87 -2.76 -16.75
C ALA A 379 1.50 -3.97 -17.61
N GLU A 380 0.93 -3.74 -18.80
CA GLU A 380 0.57 -4.78 -19.75
C GLU A 380 1.80 -5.62 -20.19
N GLU A 381 2.95 -4.99 -20.43
CA GLU A 381 4.20 -5.73 -20.71
C GLU A 381 4.64 -6.61 -19.54
N VAL A 382 4.55 -6.08 -18.31
CA VAL A 382 4.87 -6.83 -17.09
C VAL A 382 3.92 -8.01 -16.90
N GLU A 383 2.63 -7.84 -17.19
CA GLU A 383 1.62 -8.89 -17.11
C GLU A 383 1.87 -9.99 -18.15
N ASP A 384 2.10 -9.61 -19.40
CA ASP A 384 2.38 -10.53 -20.52
C ASP A 384 3.58 -11.43 -20.21
N ILE A 385 4.66 -10.85 -19.68
CA ILE A 385 5.86 -11.62 -19.32
C ILE A 385 5.61 -12.46 -18.07
N SER A 386 5.00 -11.87 -17.04
CA SER A 386 4.91 -12.51 -15.73
C SER A 386 3.82 -13.57 -15.62
N GLY A 387 2.83 -13.56 -16.52
CA GLY A 387 1.68 -14.47 -16.53
C GLY A 387 0.68 -14.22 -15.41
N ALA A 388 0.75 -13.04 -14.76
CA ALA A 388 -0.13 -12.65 -13.65
C ALA A 388 -0.44 -11.14 -13.73
N LEU A 389 -1.53 -10.73 -13.09
CA LEU A 389 -1.91 -9.32 -13.00
C LEU A 389 -0.81 -8.45 -12.35
N PHE A 390 -0.73 -7.20 -12.78
CA PHE A 390 0.30 -6.25 -12.35
C PHE A 390 0.32 -6.04 -10.84
N THR A 391 -0.84 -6.07 -10.18
CA THR A 391 -0.95 -5.94 -8.72
C THR A 391 -0.13 -6.98 -7.96
N GLU A 392 0.03 -8.20 -8.49
CA GLU A 392 0.90 -9.21 -7.86
C GLU A 392 2.35 -8.72 -7.85
N MET A 393 2.80 -8.14 -8.96
CA MET A 393 4.16 -7.68 -9.13
C MET A 393 4.45 -6.44 -8.27
N SER A 394 3.55 -5.44 -8.25
CA SER A 394 3.72 -4.23 -7.45
C SER A 394 3.79 -4.51 -5.95
N ILE A 395 2.99 -5.46 -5.44
CA ILE A 395 3.05 -5.89 -4.04
C ILE A 395 4.40 -6.55 -3.72
N LEU A 396 4.89 -7.45 -4.58
CA LEU A 396 6.17 -8.13 -4.38
C LEU A 396 7.35 -7.16 -4.45
N TRP A 397 7.35 -6.24 -5.42
CA TRP A 397 8.35 -5.18 -5.51
C TRP A 397 8.32 -4.30 -4.27
N GLY A 398 7.12 -3.87 -3.85
CA GLY A 398 6.94 -3.13 -2.62
C GLY A 398 7.61 -3.84 -1.45
N ALA A 399 7.29 -5.12 -1.22
CA ALA A 399 7.82 -5.88 -0.09
C ALA A 399 9.36 -6.08 -0.09
N THR A 400 10.01 -5.93 -1.24
CA THR A 400 11.44 -6.25 -1.43
C THR A 400 12.32 -5.03 -1.74
N ASN A 401 11.74 -3.84 -1.92
CA ASN A 401 12.46 -2.63 -2.25
C ASN A 401 12.07 -1.48 -1.31
N LYS A 402 12.98 -0.53 -1.10
CA LYS A 402 12.66 0.70 -0.37
C LYS A 402 11.70 1.56 -1.20
N ARG A 403 10.57 1.98 -0.62
CA ARG A 403 9.69 3.00 -1.21
C ARG A 403 10.13 4.39 -0.76
N ILE A 404 10.12 5.33 -1.70
CA ILE A 404 10.49 6.72 -1.51
C ILE A 404 9.37 7.58 -2.09
N LEU A 405 8.81 8.46 -1.27
CA LEU A 405 7.82 9.42 -1.72
C LEU A 405 8.52 10.50 -2.55
N VAL A 406 7.99 10.79 -3.73
CA VAL A 406 8.46 11.86 -4.63
C VAL A 406 7.31 12.82 -4.97
N ASP A 407 7.67 13.98 -5.51
CA ASP A 407 6.80 15.11 -5.88
C ASP A 407 6.10 15.80 -4.71
#